data_AF-A0A6A4Z4K0-F1
#
_entry.id   AF-A0A6A4Z4K0-F1
#
_cell.length_a   1.000
_cell.length_b   1.000
_cell.length_c   1.000
_cell.angle_alpha   90.00
_cell.angle_beta   90.00
_cell.angle_gamma   90.00
#
_symmetry.space_group_name_H-M   'P 1'
#
loop_
_entity.id
_entity.type
_entity.pdbx_description
1 polymer ?
#
loop_
_entity_poly.entity_id
_entity_poly.type
_entity_poly.pdbx_seq_one_letter_code
_entity_poly.pdbx_strand_id
1 'polypeptide(L)'
;MPVMVKIIVAAFSAGVASAFGTISEFPTVMTSLMDHSVDPCTDFFSYSCGKWYNKTTLDANQSTINVPTVLEAAADKVIEKLLNAKLPKLAEFYDACMDTATLDTLGLAPIEVHLKAIRSANSTVEAIFRGATISKATGVPMFVKLSVSPDAIETTRNVAM
;
A
#
# COMPACT_ATOMS: atom_id res chain seq x y z
N MET A 1 -13.42 -53.69 -43.58
CA MET A 1 -13.20 -54.16 -42.18
C MET A 1 -11.73 -53.93 -41.83
N PRO A 2 -11.40 -53.51 -40.61
CA PRO A 2 -11.48 -52.14 -40.07
C PRO A 2 -10.26 -51.26 -40.43
N VAL A 3 -10.43 -49.93 -40.37
CA VAL A 3 -9.34 -48.95 -40.43
C VAL A 3 -8.76 -48.80 -39.03
N MET A 4 -7.46 -49.08 -38.86
CA MET A 4 -6.78 -48.99 -37.57
C MET A 4 -6.08 -47.62 -37.47
N VAL A 5 -6.69 -46.68 -36.73
CA VAL A 5 -6.13 -45.37 -36.45
C VAL A 5 -5.00 -45.53 -35.43
N LYS A 6 -3.77 -45.25 -35.84
CA LYS A 6 -2.61 -45.18 -34.93
C LYS A 6 -2.70 -43.90 -34.10
N ILE A 7 -3.10 -44.02 -32.84
CA ILE A 7 -2.96 -42.94 -31.85
C ILE A 7 -1.50 -42.91 -31.42
N ILE A 8 -0.75 -41.92 -31.91
CA ILE A 8 0.59 -41.61 -31.42
C ILE A 8 0.39 -40.83 -30.11
N VAL A 9 0.60 -41.49 -28.98
CA VAL A 9 0.69 -40.82 -27.68
C VAL A 9 2.04 -40.13 -27.60
N ALA A 10 2.06 -38.82 -27.76
CA ALA A 10 3.24 -38.01 -27.50
C ALA A 10 3.47 -37.99 -25.98
N ALA A 11 4.54 -38.65 -25.52
CA ALA A 11 5.02 -38.54 -24.16
C ALA A 11 5.54 -37.11 -23.95
N PHE A 12 4.77 -36.28 -23.24
CA PHE A 12 5.29 -35.03 -22.70
C PHE A 12 6.33 -35.39 -21.64
N SER A 13 7.59 -35.07 -21.92
CA SER A 13 8.66 -35.17 -20.94
C SER A 13 8.37 -34.23 -19.77
N ALA A 14 8.38 -34.78 -18.56
CA ALA A 14 8.22 -34.08 -17.30
C ALA A 14 9.46 -33.21 -16.97
N GLY A 15 9.72 -32.22 -17.82
CA GLY A 15 10.98 -31.47 -17.84
C GLY A 15 10.89 -30.00 -17.46
N VAL A 16 9.77 -29.52 -16.88
CA VAL A 16 9.66 -28.12 -16.42
C VAL A 16 8.88 -28.04 -15.11
N ALA A 17 9.43 -28.61 -14.05
CA ALA A 17 9.02 -28.27 -12.70
C ALA A 17 10.25 -28.28 -11.80
N SER A 18 10.77 -27.09 -11.47
CA SER A 18 11.43 -26.75 -10.20
C SER A 18 12.50 -25.66 -10.40
N ALA A 19 12.04 -24.42 -10.62
CA ALA A 19 12.80 -23.23 -10.19
C ALA A 19 12.19 -22.60 -8.92
N PHE A 20 11.05 -23.10 -8.47
CA PHE A 20 10.45 -22.80 -7.19
C PHE A 20 10.49 -24.10 -6.39
N GLY A 21 11.12 -24.09 -5.21
CA GLY A 21 11.27 -25.28 -4.39
C GLY A 21 9.94 -26.00 -4.16
N THR A 22 9.99 -27.32 -3.96
CA THR A 22 8.81 -28.07 -3.56
C THR A 22 8.44 -27.68 -2.13
N ILE A 23 7.33 -26.97 -1.95
CA ILE A 23 6.67 -26.88 -0.65
C ILE A 23 6.14 -28.30 -0.37
N SER A 24 6.93 -29.13 0.31
CA SER A 24 6.51 -30.50 0.63
C SER A 24 5.46 -30.52 1.74
N GLU A 25 5.43 -29.46 2.57
CA GLU A 25 4.55 -29.37 3.73
C GLU A 25 3.99 -27.96 3.89
N PHE A 26 2.73 -27.87 4.31
CA PHE A 26 2.09 -26.61 4.63
C PHE A 26 2.72 -26.02 5.90
N PRO A 27 3.06 -24.72 5.94
CA PRO A 27 3.78 -24.13 7.08
C PRO A 27 3.04 -24.32 8.40
N THR A 28 3.73 -24.83 9.42
CA THR A 28 3.14 -25.12 10.75
C THR A 28 2.46 -23.90 11.37
N VAL A 29 3.01 -22.71 11.14
CA VAL A 29 2.43 -21.45 11.60
C VAL A 29 1.03 -21.26 11.01
N MET A 30 0.84 -21.52 9.71
CA MET A 30 -0.45 -21.40 9.05
C MET A 30 -1.44 -22.44 9.58
N THR A 31 -1.00 -23.70 9.74
CA THR A 31 -1.84 -24.75 10.36
C THR A 31 -2.33 -24.35 11.76
N SER A 32 -1.52 -23.62 12.52
CA SER A 32 -1.90 -23.19 13.88
C SER A 32 -3.01 -22.12 13.90
N LEU A 33 -3.19 -21.38 12.80
CA LEU A 33 -4.19 -20.30 12.65
C LEU A 33 -5.52 -20.81 12.09
N MET A 34 -5.54 -22.00 11.50
CA MET A 34 -6.72 -22.63 10.92
C MET A 34 -7.60 -23.28 12.00
N ASP A 35 -8.92 -23.25 11.78
CA ASP A 35 -9.90 -23.99 12.57
C ASP A 35 -10.35 -25.26 11.85
N HIS A 36 -9.69 -26.37 12.17
CA HIS A 36 -9.95 -27.67 11.55
C HIS A 36 -11.27 -28.31 12.00
N SER A 37 -12.03 -27.67 12.90
CA SER A 37 -13.36 -28.15 13.29
C SER A 37 -14.47 -27.73 12.31
N VAL A 38 -14.18 -26.77 11.43
CA VAL A 38 -15.11 -26.25 10.42
C VAL A 38 -14.92 -27.01 9.10
N ASP A 39 -16.02 -27.38 8.43
CA ASP A 39 -15.95 -27.98 7.09
C ASP A 39 -15.57 -26.92 6.04
N PRO A 40 -14.39 -27.04 5.39
CA PRO A 40 -13.93 -26.09 4.39
C PRO A 40 -14.85 -25.96 3.17
N CYS A 41 -15.64 -26.99 2.85
CA CYS A 41 -16.60 -26.95 1.73
C CYS A 41 -17.83 -26.08 2.04
N THR A 42 -18.05 -25.73 3.32
CA THR A 42 -19.21 -24.94 3.78
C THR A 42 -18.84 -23.52 4.16
N ASP A 43 -17.72 -23.34 4.89
CA ASP A 43 -17.19 -22.04 5.28
C ASP A 43 -15.66 -22.08 5.28
N PHE A 44 -15.08 -21.82 4.12
CA PHE A 44 -13.63 -21.82 3.95
C PHE A 44 -12.94 -20.70 4.73
N PHE A 45 -13.63 -19.58 5.01
CA PHE A 45 -13.04 -18.49 5.79
C PHE A 45 -12.84 -18.91 7.24
N SER A 46 -13.88 -19.45 7.88
CA SER A 46 -13.78 -19.93 9.26
C SER A 46 -12.81 -21.10 9.38
N TYR A 47 -12.77 -22.01 8.40
CA TYR A 47 -11.76 -23.07 8.36
C TYR A 47 -10.32 -22.53 8.28
N SER A 48 -10.06 -21.60 7.37
CA SER A 48 -8.69 -21.12 7.10
C SER A 48 -8.19 -20.09 8.12
N CYS A 49 -9.09 -19.26 8.67
CA CYS A 49 -8.74 -18.10 9.51
C CYS A 49 -9.35 -18.15 10.92
N GLY A 50 -10.22 -19.10 11.23
CA GLY A 50 -11.11 -19.04 12.41
C GLY A 50 -10.39 -18.90 13.75
N LYS A 51 -9.27 -19.59 13.96
CA LYS A 51 -8.52 -19.42 15.22
C LYS A 51 -7.83 -18.07 15.30
N TRP A 52 -7.31 -17.56 14.18
CA TRP A 52 -6.73 -16.22 14.14
C TRP A 52 -7.81 -15.17 14.39
N TYR A 53 -8.95 -15.28 13.72
CA TYR A 53 -10.09 -14.37 13.87
C TYR A 53 -10.57 -14.29 15.32
N ASN A 54 -10.73 -15.44 15.99
CA ASN A 54 -11.20 -15.50 17.38
C ASN A 54 -10.18 -14.99 18.41
N LYS A 55 -8.88 -15.04 18.09
CA LYS A 55 -7.80 -14.59 18.99
C LYS A 55 -7.39 -13.14 18.78
N THR A 56 -7.60 -12.62 17.57
CA THR A 56 -7.10 -11.30 17.20
C THR A 56 -8.04 -10.24 17.71
N THR A 57 -7.49 -9.29 18.46
CA THR A 57 -8.20 -8.13 18.97
C THR A 57 -7.85 -6.90 18.14
N LEU A 58 -8.85 -6.06 17.88
CA LEU A 58 -8.65 -4.77 17.25
C LEU A 58 -8.23 -3.75 18.31
N ASP A 59 -7.08 -3.10 18.12
CA ASP A 59 -6.64 -2.03 19.00
C ASP A 59 -7.54 -0.80 18.87
N ALA A 60 -7.65 0.03 19.93
CA ALA A 60 -8.58 1.16 19.98
C ALA A 60 -8.41 2.19 18.84
N ASN A 61 -7.20 2.29 18.29
CA ASN A 61 -6.86 3.22 17.20
C ASN A 61 -6.94 2.58 15.81
N GLN A 62 -7.36 1.32 15.72
CA GLN A 62 -7.48 0.60 14.46
C GLN A 62 -8.97 0.37 14.13
N SER A 63 -9.33 0.54 12.86
CA SER A 63 -10.67 0.21 12.36
C SER A 63 -10.72 -1.17 11.70
N THR A 64 -9.56 -1.77 11.40
CA THR A 64 -9.42 -3.07 10.75
C THR A 64 -8.09 -3.70 11.16
N ILE A 65 -8.08 -5.03 11.30
CA ILE A 65 -6.87 -5.84 11.45
C ILE A 65 -6.88 -6.98 10.44
N ASN A 66 -5.78 -7.15 9.72
CA ASN A 66 -5.57 -8.14 8.67
C ASN A 66 -4.06 -8.43 8.50
N VAL A 67 -3.70 -9.32 7.56
CA VAL A 67 -2.29 -9.66 7.33
C VAL A 67 -1.42 -8.44 6.99
N PRO A 68 -1.82 -7.53 6.07
CA PRO A 68 -1.09 -6.27 5.83
C PRO A 68 -0.82 -5.46 7.10
N THR A 69 -1.82 -5.23 7.97
CA THR A 69 -1.62 -4.44 9.20
C THR A 69 -0.59 -5.06 10.15
N VAL A 70 -0.56 -6.39 10.26
CA VAL A 70 0.43 -7.10 11.09
C VAL A 70 1.83 -6.94 10.50
N LEU A 71 1.94 -6.98 9.18
CA LEU A 71 3.21 -6.79 8.47
C LEU A 71 3.69 -5.33 8.57
N GLU A 72 2.80 -4.36 8.43
CA GLU A 72 3.07 -2.93 8.61
C GLU A 72 3.60 -2.67 10.02
N ALA A 73 2.93 -3.17 11.07
CA ALA A 73 3.41 -3.02 12.44
C ALA A 73 4.80 -3.65 12.69
N ALA A 74 5.13 -4.74 11.97
CA ALA A 74 6.48 -5.31 12.01
C ALA A 74 7.50 -4.44 11.27
N ALA A 75 7.11 -3.85 10.13
CA ALA A 75 7.94 -2.93 9.36
C ALA A 75 8.18 -1.61 10.13
N ASP A 76 7.18 -1.10 10.84
CA ASP A 76 7.29 0.10 11.68
C ASP A 76 8.39 -0.04 12.73
N LYS A 77 8.52 -1.22 13.36
CA LYS A 77 9.63 -1.51 14.29
C LYS A 77 11.01 -1.44 13.64
N VAL A 78 11.10 -1.72 12.33
CA VAL A 78 12.35 -1.54 11.57
C VAL A 78 12.57 -0.07 11.27
N ILE A 79 11.52 0.66 10.88
CA ILE A 79 11.57 2.11 10.65
C ILE A 79 12.00 2.84 11.94
N GLU A 80 11.45 2.50 13.10
CA GLU A 80 11.86 3.05 14.40
C GLU A 80 13.36 2.89 14.66
N LYS A 81 13.94 1.74 14.29
CA LYS A 81 15.40 1.53 14.40
C LYS A 81 16.18 2.46 13.47
N LEU A 82 15.69 2.69 12.25
CA LEU A 82 16.31 3.61 11.29
C LEU A 82 16.22 5.07 11.76
N LEU A 83 15.09 5.46 12.35
CA LEU A 83 14.92 6.78 12.97
C LEU A 83 15.89 6.97 14.14
N ASN A 84 16.02 5.96 15.01
CA ASN A 84 16.96 5.97 16.14
C ASN A 84 18.43 5.99 15.70
N ALA A 85 18.75 5.48 14.51
CA ALA A 85 20.09 5.58 13.93
C ALA A 85 20.48 7.01 13.51
N LYS A 86 19.52 7.96 13.55
CA LYS A 86 19.70 9.38 13.24
C LYS A 86 20.42 9.63 11.92
N LEU A 87 19.97 8.95 10.86
CA LEU A 87 20.51 9.15 9.52
C LEU A 87 20.28 10.60 9.06
N PRO A 88 21.27 11.25 8.39
CA PRO A 88 21.15 12.62 7.92
C PRO A 88 19.91 12.83 7.03
N LYS A 89 19.29 14.01 7.11
CA LYS A 89 18.00 14.39 6.50
C LYS A 89 16.77 13.62 7.00
N LEU A 90 16.87 12.31 7.22
CA LEU A 90 15.76 11.54 7.81
C LEU A 90 15.48 11.99 9.24
N ALA A 91 16.53 12.10 10.06
CA ALA A 91 16.41 12.59 11.43
C ALA A 91 15.90 14.03 11.46
N GLU A 92 16.46 14.93 10.65
CA GLU A 92 16.01 16.32 10.56
C GLU A 92 14.54 16.43 10.17
N PHE A 93 14.11 15.66 9.17
CA PHE A 93 12.71 15.65 8.71
C PHE A 93 11.77 15.08 9.78
N TYR A 94 12.18 14.00 10.45
CA TYR A 94 11.39 13.40 11.53
C TYR A 94 11.29 14.32 12.75
N ASP A 95 12.42 14.89 13.18
CA ASP A 95 12.47 15.81 14.33
C ASP A 95 11.61 17.07 14.06
N ALA A 96 11.63 17.60 12.83
CA ALA A 96 10.75 18.70 12.44
C ALA A 96 9.25 18.34 12.48
N CYS A 97 8.90 17.08 12.22
CA CYS A 97 7.53 16.58 12.35
C CYS A 97 7.12 16.41 13.83
N MET A 98 8.06 15.99 14.68
CA MET A 98 7.80 15.68 16.09
C MET A 98 7.85 16.91 17.02
N ASP A 99 8.41 18.04 16.58
CA ASP A 99 8.47 19.29 17.35
C ASP A 99 7.11 20.02 17.36
N THR A 100 6.17 19.46 18.11
CA THR A 100 4.82 20.03 18.25
C THR A 100 4.82 21.41 18.90
N ALA A 101 5.79 21.73 19.75
CA ALA A 101 5.89 23.05 20.39
C ALA A 101 6.18 24.15 19.37
N THR A 102 7.10 23.90 18.43
CA THR A 102 7.35 24.81 17.32
C THR A 102 6.14 24.89 16.38
N LEU A 103 5.51 23.76 16.06
CA LEU A 103 4.29 23.74 15.23
C LEU A 103 3.15 24.57 15.85
N ASP A 104 2.89 24.41 17.15
CA ASP A 104 1.87 25.15 17.88
C ASP A 104 2.18 26.66 17.91
N THR A 105 3.45 27.01 18.07
CA THR A 105 3.91 28.41 18.05
C THR A 105 3.73 29.06 16.68
N LEU A 106 4.05 28.34 15.60
CA LEU A 106 3.94 28.83 14.23
C LEU A 106 2.48 28.97 13.78
N GLY A 107 1.59 28.10 14.27
CA GLY A 107 0.18 28.10 13.88
C GLY A 107 0.00 28.10 12.37
N LEU A 108 -0.75 29.07 11.84
CA LEU A 108 -1.04 29.19 10.40
C LEU A 108 0.00 30.01 9.62
N ALA A 109 1.00 30.59 10.28
CA ALA A 109 1.97 31.49 9.63
C ALA A 109 2.64 30.88 8.38
N PRO A 110 3.06 29.59 8.37
CA PRO A 110 3.70 28.98 7.20
C PRO A 110 2.82 28.93 5.94
N ILE A 111 1.50 28.93 6.09
CA ILE A 111 0.55 28.84 4.96
C ILE A 111 -0.24 30.13 4.73
N GLU A 112 -0.01 31.17 5.53
CA GLU A 112 -0.82 32.39 5.51
C GLU A 112 -0.78 33.11 4.15
N VAL A 113 0.40 33.16 3.51
CA VAL A 113 0.56 33.76 2.17
C VAL A 113 -0.30 33.04 1.13
N HIS A 114 -0.36 31.71 1.19
CA HIS A 114 -1.18 30.90 0.28
C HIS A 114 -2.67 31.12 0.54
N LEU A 115 -3.10 31.12 1.81
CA LEU A 115 -4.49 31.40 2.17
C LEU A 115 -4.92 32.80 1.76
N LYS A 116 -4.06 33.81 1.95
CA LYS A 116 -4.31 35.19 1.54
C LYS A 116 -4.43 35.31 0.02
N ALA A 117 -3.54 34.65 -0.73
CA ALA A 117 -3.60 34.64 -2.18
C ALA A 117 -4.93 34.07 -2.68
N ILE A 118 -5.40 32.95 -2.13
CA ILE A 118 -6.70 32.36 -2.49
C ILE A 118 -7.85 33.32 -2.17
N ARG A 119 -7.87 33.90 -0.96
CA ARG A 119 -8.94 34.81 -0.52
C ARG A 119 -8.99 36.13 -1.31
N SER A 120 -7.87 36.57 -1.88
CA SER A 120 -7.82 37.82 -2.66
C SER A 120 -8.32 37.67 -4.10
N ALA A 121 -8.76 36.47 -4.51
CA ALA A 121 -9.27 36.26 -5.86
C ALA A 121 -10.63 36.94 -6.05
N ASN A 122 -10.80 37.65 -7.17
CA ASN A 122 -12.05 38.37 -7.49
C ASN A 122 -12.97 37.59 -8.43
N SER A 123 -12.60 36.36 -8.78
CA SER A 123 -13.41 35.46 -9.58
C SER A 123 -13.06 34.00 -9.30
N THR A 124 -13.97 33.09 -9.64
CA THR A 124 -13.73 31.64 -9.59
C THR A 124 -12.53 31.23 -10.43
N VAL A 125 -12.37 31.83 -11.62
CA VAL A 125 -11.25 31.54 -12.54
C VAL A 125 -9.92 31.93 -11.89
N GLU A 126 -9.85 33.11 -11.29
CA GLU A 126 -8.65 33.56 -10.60
C GLU A 126 -8.32 32.68 -9.39
N ALA A 127 -9.32 32.27 -8.62
CA ALA A 127 -9.14 31.37 -7.48
C ALA A 127 -8.56 30.02 -7.91
N ILE A 128 -9.05 29.45 -9.02
CA ILE A 128 -8.53 28.21 -9.60
C ILE A 128 -7.06 28.37 -10.01
N PHE A 129 -6.71 29.43 -10.72
CA PHE A 129 -5.32 29.66 -11.16
C PHE A 129 -4.36 29.84 -9.98
N ARG A 130 -4.74 30.65 -9.00
CA ARG A 130 -3.96 30.82 -7.77
C ARG A 130 -3.81 29.50 -7.03
N GLY A 131 -4.87 28.70 -7.00
CA GLY A 131 -4.82 27.38 -6.40
C GLY A 131 -3.90 26.40 -7.12
N ALA A 132 -3.89 26.41 -8.45
CA ALA A 132 -2.97 25.62 -9.25
C ALA A 132 -1.50 26.02 -9.01
N THR A 133 -1.21 27.33 -8.90
CA THR A 133 0.13 27.82 -8.56
C THR A 133 0.60 27.33 -7.19
N ILE A 134 -0.27 27.41 -6.18
CA ILE A 134 0.03 26.93 -4.82
C ILE A 134 0.23 25.41 -4.82
N SER A 135 -0.62 24.67 -5.54
CA SER A 135 -0.49 23.21 -5.65
C SER A 135 0.85 22.81 -6.26
N LYS A 136 1.31 23.53 -7.29
CA LYS A 136 2.63 23.33 -7.89
C LYS A 136 3.78 23.64 -6.93
N ALA A 137 3.65 24.71 -6.14
CA ALA A 137 4.70 25.14 -5.22
C ALA A 137 4.84 24.24 -3.98
N THR A 138 3.72 23.69 -3.50
CA THR A 138 3.66 22.91 -2.25
C THR A 138 3.56 21.40 -2.46
N GLY A 139 3.23 20.96 -3.68
CA GLY A 139 2.91 19.56 -3.96
C GLY A 139 1.53 19.11 -3.45
N VAL A 140 0.77 19.99 -2.77
CA VAL A 140 -0.57 19.67 -2.26
C VAL A 140 -1.60 19.88 -3.37
N PRO A 141 -2.25 18.84 -3.89
CA PRO A 141 -3.27 19.00 -4.92
C PRO A 141 -4.50 19.69 -4.32
N MET A 142 -4.94 20.82 -4.90
CA MET A 142 -6.15 21.51 -4.45
C MET A 142 -7.36 21.22 -5.33
N PHE A 143 -7.38 21.71 -6.57
CA PHE A 143 -8.54 21.59 -7.47
C PHE A 143 -8.38 20.50 -8.51
N VAL A 144 -7.16 20.32 -9.00
CA VAL A 144 -6.83 19.35 -10.03
C VAL A 144 -5.57 18.63 -9.59
N LYS A 145 -5.62 17.30 -9.54
CA LYS A 145 -4.45 16.46 -9.35
C LYS A 145 -3.91 16.12 -10.73
N LEU A 146 -2.94 16.89 -11.20
CA LEU A 146 -2.18 16.52 -12.39
C LEU A 146 -1.10 15.53 -11.99
N SER A 147 -1.11 14.37 -12.62
CA SER A 147 -0.10 13.34 -12.45
C SER A 147 0.58 13.04 -13.77
N VAL A 148 1.82 12.56 -13.70
CA VAL A 148 2.56 12.12 -14.88
C VAL A 148 2.72 10.61 -14.76
N SER A 149 2.13 9.89 -15.69
CA SER A 149 2.12 8.41 -15.70
C SER A 149 2.52 7.92 -17.10
N PRO A 150 3.00 6.67 -17.23
CA PRO A 150 3.25 6.08 -18.54
C PRO A 150 1.99 6.11 -19.42
N ASP A 151 2.17 6.39 -20.72
CA ASP A 151 1.07 6.31 -21.68
C ASP A 151 0.61 4.86 -21.81
N ALA A 152 -0.70 4.63 -21.71
CA ALA A 152 -1.30 3.30 -21.83
C ALA A 152 -1.17 2.71 -23.24
N ILE A 153 -1.00 3.56 -24.27
CA ILE A 153 -0.81 3.17 -25.67
C ILE A 153 0.68 3.04 -26.00
N GLU A 154 1.52 3.95 -25.51
CA GLU A 154 2.97 3.97 -25.76
C GLU A 154 3.80 4.10 -24.47
N THR A 155 4.05 2.96 -23.81
CA THR A 155 4.68 2.91 -22.46
C THR A 155 6.13 3.43 -22.39
N THR A 156 6.74 3.79 -23.52
CA THR A 156 8.05 4.48 -23.57
C THR A 156 7.93 5.99 -23.33
N ARG A 157 6.71 6.52 -23.24
CA ARG A 157 6.42 7.93 -22.99
C ARG A 157 5.59 8.09 -21.73
N ASN A 158 5.69 9.27 -21.14
CA ASN A 158 4.78 9.69 -20.08
C ASN A 158 3.76 10.69 -20.63
N VAL A 159 2.56 10.66 -20.08
CA VAL A 159 1.48 11.60 -20.35
C VAL A 159 0.98 12.21 -19.05
N ALA A 160 0.46 13.43 -19.13
CA ALA A 160 -0.25 14.05 -18.02
C ALA A 160 -1.68 13.48 -17.96
N MET A 161 -2.09 13.02 -16.77
CA MET A 161 -3.46 12.59 -16.44
C MET A 161 -4.03 13.46 -15.33
#